data_AF-A0A1Z5SKV4-F1
#
_entry.id   AF-A0A1Z5SKV4-F1
#
_cell.length_a   1.000
_cell.length_b   1.000
_cell.length_c   1.000
_cell.angle_alpha   90.00
_cell.angle_beta   90.00
_cell.angle_gamma   90.00
#
_symmetry.space_group_name_H-M   'P 1'
#
loop_
_entity.id
_entity.type
_entity.pdbx_description
1 polymer ?
#
loop_
_entity_poly.entity_id
_entity_poly.type
_entity_poly.pdbx_seq_one_letter_code
_entity_poly.pdbx_strand_id
1 'polypeptide(L)'
;MESTNKLVVVPLQELFAILEEIFIKFRDQTNTPYYSHQSDNTKIYTRYEVAKILKKSPNTVTKLIRQKKLHASVFNRQYYINHAELMKFINHQSKC
;
A
#
# COMPACT_ATOMS: atom_id res chain seq x y z
N MET A 1 17.70 -15.28 57.62
CA MET A 1 17.36 -14.66 56.33
C MET A 1 17.81 -15.60 55.24
N GLU A 2 16.92 -16.42 54.69
CA GLU A 2 17.20 -17.26 53.53
C GLU A 2 16.10 -17.02 52.50
N SER A 3 16.43 -16.19 51.50
CA SER A 3 15.57 -15.98 50.34
C SER A 3 15.80 -17.15 49.39
N THR A 4 14.90 -18.14 49.44
CA THR A 4 14.88 -19.24 48.48
C THR A 4 14.27 -18.74 47.18
N ASN A 5 15.11 -18.26 46.26
CA ASN A 5 14.72 -18.08 44.87
C ASN A 5 14.46 -19.46 44.27
N LYS A 6 13.24 -19.97 44.46
CA LYS A 6 12.74 -21.15 43.74
C LYS A 6 12.59 -20.73 42.28
N LEU A 7 13.51 -21.18 41.43
CA LEU A 7 13.31 -21.13 39.98
C LEU A 7 12.04 -21.93 39.67
N VAL A 8 10.98 -21.22 39.27
CA VAL A 8 9.75 -21.84 38.79
C VAL A 8 10.04 -22.36 37.39
N VAL A 9 10.31 -23.65 37.29
CA VAL A 9 10.44 -24.35 36.00
C VAL A 9 9.03 -24.65 35.52
N VAL A 10 8.52 -23.82 34.61
CA VAL A 10 7.21 -24.03 33.99
C VAL A 10 7.34 -25.09 32.89
N PRO A 11 6.52 -26.14 32.88
CA PRO A 11 6.49 -27.13 31.80
C PRO A 11 6.25 -26.45 30.45
N LEU A 12 6.95 -26.90 29.41
CA LEU A 12 6.83 -26.33 28.07
C LEU A 12 5.37 -26.31 27.58
N GLN A 13 4.57 -27.31 27.99
CA GLN A 13 3.14 -27.42 27.65
C GLN A 13 2.29 -26.29 28.23
N GLU A 14 2.57 -25.86 29.47
CA GLU A 14 1.87 -24.73 30.09
C GLU A 14 2.26 -23.41 29.43
N LEU A 15 3.52 -23.30 28.98
CA LEU A 15 4.02 -22.15 28.25
C LEU A 15 3.31 -22.00 26.88
N PHE A 16 3.03 -23.11 26.19
CA PHE A 16 2.26 -23.12 24.95
C PHE A 16 0.82 -22.65 25.15
N ALA A 17 0.13 -23.10 26.20
CA ALA A 17 -1.24 -22.69 26.48
C ALA A 17 -1.35 -21.17 26.71
N ILE A 18 -0.40 -20.61 27.47
CA ILE A 18 -0.31 -19.16 27.71
C ILE A 18 -0.05 -18.41 26.40
N LEU A 19 0.83 -18.93 25.53
CA LEU A 19 1.12 -18.31 24.24
C LEU A 19 -0.07 -18.38 23.28
N GLU A 20 -0.86 -19.46 23.29
CA GLU A 20 -2.06 -19.56 22.47
C GLU A 20 -3.15 -18.58 22.92
N GLU A 21 -3.37 -18.43 24.23
CA GLU A 21 -4.32 -17.44 24.76
C GLU A 21 -3.91 -16.01 24.40
N ILE A 22 -2.61 -15.70 24.47
CA ILE A 22 -2.07 -14.41 24.04
C ILE A 22 -2.27 -14.24 22.53
N PHE A 23 -1.95 -15.24 21.73
CA PHE A 23 -2.09 -15.20 20.27
C PHE A 23 -3.55 -14.98 19.84
N ILE A 24 -4.50 -15.65 20.50
CA ILE A 24 -5.94 -15.47 20.24
C ILE A 24 -6.37 -14.04 20.59
N LYS A 25 -5.91 -13.47 21.72
CA LYS A 25 -6.21 -12.08 22.10
C LYS A 25 -5.63 -11.05 21.12
N PHE A 26 -4.48 -11.32 20.50
CA PHE A 26 -3.87 -10.44 19.50
C PHE A 26 -4.43 -10.64 18.08
N ARG A 27 -5.08 -11.77 17.78
CA ARG A 27 -5.69 -12.06 16.47
C ARG A 27 -6.77 -11.04 16.09
N ASP A 28 -7.51 -10.53 17.07
CA ASP A 28 -8.57 -9.54 16.82
C ASP A 28 -8.05 -8.10 16.72
N GLN A 29 -6.81 -7.83 17.15
CA GLN A 29 -6.23 -6.48 17.11
C GLN A 29 -5.61 -6.12 15.75
N THR A 30 -5.31 -7.10 14.89
CA THR A 30 -4.80 -6.84 13.53
C THR A 30 -5.88 -6.60 12.47
N ASN A 31 -7.16 -6.62 12.87
CA ASN A 31 -8.30 -6.20 12.02
C ASN A 31 -8.67 -4.72 12.23
N THR A 32 -7.77 -3.93 12.81
CA THR A 32 -7.80 -2.49 12.54
C THR A 32 -7.20 -2.31 11.15
N PRO A 33 -7.95 -1.83 10.14
CA PRO A 33 -7.31 -1.38 8.92
C PRO A 33 -6.36 -0.26 9.36
N TYR A 34 -5.06 -0.56 9.36
CA TYR A 34 -4.03 0.46 9.32
C TYR A 34 -4.27 1.20 8.01
N TYR A 35 -5.21 2.15 8.03
CA TYR A 35 -5.20 3.30 7.15
C TYR A 35 -3.92 4.05 7.53
N SER A 36 -2.80 3.54 7.02
CA SER A 36 -1.74 4.45 6.64
C SER A 36 -2.43 5.42 5.70
N HIS A 37 -2.71 6.63 6.18
CA HIS A 37 -2.84 7.79 5.32
C HIS A 37 -1.47 8.04 4.66
N GLN A 38 -0.86 7.03 4.04
CA GLN A 38 -0.03 7.26 2.87
C GLN A 38 -1.02 7.82 1.87
N SER A 39 -1.09 9.15 1.81
CA SER A 39 -1.86 9.81 0.78
C SER A 39 -1.51 9.14 -0.54
N ASP A 40 -2.46 8.47 -1.17
CA ASP A 40 -2.26 7.78 -2.46
C ASP A 40 -1.67 8.72 -3.53
N ASN A 41 -1.68 10.03 -3.27
CA ASN A 41 -0.97 11.10 -3.96
C ASN A 41 0.55 10.93 -4.13
N THR A 42 1.21 9.98 -3.46
CA THR A 42 2.63 9.67 -3.71
C THR A 42 2.83 8.53 -4.71
N LYS A 43 1.77 7.82 -5.10
CA LYS A 43 1.88 6.73 -6.07
C LYS A 43 2.24 7.31 -7.44
N ILE A 44 3.30 6.76 -8.05
CA ILE A 44 3.77 7.13 -9.36
C ILE A 44 3.60 5.94 -10.29
N TYR A 45 3.04 6.19 -11.47
CA TYR A 45 2.80 5.18 -12.48
C TYR A 45 3.62 5.45 -13.73
N THR A 46 4.11 4.39 -14.34
CA THR A 46 4.69 4.44 -15.68
C THR A 46 3.60 4.55 -16.75
N ARG A 47 3.98 4.98 -17.96
CA ARG A 47 3.04 4.99 -19.11
C ARG A 47 2.35 3.64 -19.36
N TYR A 48 3.01 2.52 -19.04
CA TYR A 48 2.49 1.18 -19.26
C TYR A 48 1.45 0.79 -18.21
N GLU A 49 1.67 1.19 -16.95
CA GLU A 49 0.69 0.97 -15.89
C GLU A 49 -0.56 1.83 -16.11
N VAL A 50 -0.38 3.10 -16.48
CA VAL A 50 -1.50 3.97 -16.84
C VAL A 50 -2.27 3.44 -18.04
N ALA A 51 -1.58 2.85 -19.03
CA ALA A 51 -2.23 2.20 -20.16
C ALA A 51 -3.15 1.05 -19.73
N LYS A 52 -2.72 0.23 -18.75
CA LYS A 52 -3.55 -0.84 -18.16
C LYS A 52 -4.76 -0.28 -17.43
N ILE A 53 -4.56 0.76 -16.61
CA ILE A 53 -5.63 1.40 -15.83
C ILE A 53 -6.70 2.00 -16.76
N LEU A 54 -6.27 2.75 -17.79
CA LEU A 54 -7.16 3.38 -18.75
C LEU A 54 -7.71 2.42 -19.80
N LYS A 55 -7.24 1.16 -19.83
CA LYS A 55 -7.53 0.17 -20.88
C LYS A 55 -7.24 0.71 -22.29
N LYS A 56 -6.14 1.45 -22.45
CA LYS A 56 -5.69 2.03 -23.73
C LYS A 56 -4.29 1.56 -24.10
N SER A 57 -3.88 1.78 -25.34
CA SER A 57 -2.50 1.49 -25.76
C SER A 57 -1.48 2.46 -25.13
N PRO A 58 -0.24 2.02 -24.83
CA PRO A 58 0.82 2.91 -24.33
C PRO A 58 1.12 4.09 -25.26
N ASN A 59 0.92 3.90 -26.57
CA ASN A 59 1.06 4.96 -27.58
C ASN A 59 -0.01 6.04 -27.40
N THR A 60 -1.24 5.64 -27.07
CA THR A 60 -2.31 6.59 -26.75
C THR A 60 -1.97 7.40 -25.50
N VAL A 61 -1.45 6.75 -24.45
CA VAL A 61 -0.99 7.46 -23.23
C VAL A 61 0.12 8.45 -23.57
N THR A 62 1.10 8.04 -24.39
CA THR A 62 2.17 8.93 -24.84
C THR A 62 1.62 10.13 -25.64
N LYS A 63 0.60 9.91 -26.48
CA LYS A 63 -0.07 10.97 -27.23
C LYS A 63 -0.80 11.94 -26.29
N LEU A 64 -1.49 11.44 -25.27
CA LEU A 64 -2.16 12.27 -24.25
C LEU A 64 -1.17 13.17 -23.51
N ILE A 65 -0.01 12.64 -23.16
CA ILE A 65 1.07 13.40 -22.52
C ILE A 65 1.59 14.49 -23.47
N ARG A 66 1.91 14.14 -24.72
CA ARG A 66 2.38 15.09 -25.73
C ARG A 66 1.37 16.21 -26.04
N GLN A 67 0.08 15.88 -26.00
CA GLN A 67 -1.02 16.84 -26.17
C GLN A 67 -1.30 17.67 -24.91
N LYS A 68 -0.50 17.54 -23.85
CA LYS A 68 -0.68 18.21 -22.54
C LYS A 68 -2.03 17.91 -21.87
N LYS A 69 -2.69 16.80 -22.26
CA LYS A 69 -3.95 16.34 -21.66
C LYS A 69 -3.72 15.52 -20.39
N LEU A 70 -2.53 14.94 -20.25
CA LEU A 70 -2.11 14.19 -19.08
C LEU A 70 -0.72 14.66 -18.66
N HIS A 71 -0.59 15.18 -17.44
CA HIS A 71 0.68 15.68 -16.95
C HIS A 71 1.59 14.51 -16.52
N ALA A 72 2.86 14.57 -16.89
CA ALA A 72 3.85 13.54 -16.57
C ALA A 72 5.23 14.16 -16.40
N SER A 73 6.02 13.59 -15.51
CA SER A 73 7.46 13.86 -15.37
C SER A 73 8.25 12.89 -16.23
N VAL A 74 9.39 13.34 -16.76
CA VAL A 74 10.31 12.49 -17.51
C VAL A 74 11.55 12.22 -16.65
N PHE A 75 11.85 10.95 -16.42
CA PHE A 75 13.07 10.52 -15.75
C PHE A 75 13.63 9.32 -16.50
N ASN A 76 14.94 9.29 -16.72
CA ASN A 76 15.62 8.20 -17.44
C ASN A 76 14.91 7.76 -18.75
N ARG A 77 14.51 8.71 -19.60
CA ARG A 77 13.78 8.49 -20.87
C ARG A 77 12.40 7.81 -20.74
N GLN A 78 11.86 7.73 -19.53
CA GLN A 78 10.56 7.16 -19.24
C GLN A 78 9.61 8.20 -18.66
N TYR A 79 8.32 8.09 -19.00
CA TYR A 79 7.27 8.94 -18.45
C TYR A 79 6.72 8.35 -17.15
N TYR A 80 6.59 9.23 -16.17
CA TYR A 80 6.07 8.96 -14.83
C TYR A 80 4.90 9.90 -14.55
N ILE A 81 3.77 9.34 -14.15
CA ILE A 81 2.50 10.04 -13.96
C ILE A 81 2.12 9.89 -12.50
N ASN A 82 1.93 11.02 -11.82
CA ASN A 82 1.50 11.00 -10.43
C ASN A 82 0.03 10.56 -10.35
N HIS A 83 -0.33 9.81 -9.30
CA HIS A 83 -1.68 9.37 -9.02
C HIS A 83 -2.69 10.52 -9.02
N ALA A 84 -2.34 11.66 -8.42
CA ALA A 84 -3.21 12.83 -8.39
C ALA A 84 -3.57 13.33 -9.80
N GLU A 85 -2.59 13.38 -10.72
CA GLU A 85 -2.80 13.78 -12.11
C GLU A 85 -3.62 12.75 -12.89
N LEU A 86 -3.39 11.46 -12.64
CA LEU A 86 -4.18 10.39 -13.23
C LEU A 86 -5.65 10.46 -12.79
N MET A 87 -5.91 10.62 -11.49
CA MET A 87 -7.27 10.74 -10.96
C MET A 87 -7.96 12.00 -11.47
N LYS A 88 -7.24 13.14 -11.54
CA LYS A 88 -7.76 14.37 -12.14
C LYS A 88 -8.17 14.15 -13.60
N PHE A 89 -7.37 13.42 -14.38
CA PHE A 89 -7.69 13.07 -15.76
C PHE A 89 -8.94 12.18 -15.84
N ILE A 90 -9.03 11.12 -15.04
CA ILE A 90 -10.17 10.19 -15.03
C ILE A 90 -11.46 10.94 -14.64
N ASN A 91 -11.42 11.73 -13.56
CA ASN A 91 -12.56 12.51 -13.08
C ASN A 91 -13.02 13.54 -14.11
N HIS A 92 -12.11 14.11 -14.91
CA HIS A 92 -12.50 15.00 -16.00
C HIS A 92 -13.24 14.24 -17.10
N GLN A 93 -12.78 13.03 -17.48
CA GLN A 93 -13.45 12.24 -18.51
C GLN A 93 -14.87 11.80 -18.11
N SER A 94 -15.13 11.58 -16.83
CA SER A 94 -16.45 11.16 -16.32
C SER A 94 -17.48 12.28 -16.20
N LYS A 95 -17.07 13.56 -16.31
CA LYS A 95 -17.98 14.73 -16.20
C LYS A 95 -18.47 15.26 -17.56
N CYS A 96 -18.10 14.61 -18.66
CA CYS A 96 -18.58 14.88 -20.01
C CYS A 96 -19.44 13.72 -20.48
#